data_AF-A0A7T3X6V5-F1
#
_entry.id   AF-A0A7T3X6V5-F1
#
_cell.length_a   1.000
_cell.length_b   1.000
_cell.length_c   1.000
_cell.angle_alpha   90.00
_cell.angle_beta   90.00
_cell.angle_gamma   90.00
#
_symmetry.space_group_name_H-M   'P 1'
#
loop_
_entity.id
_entity.type
_entity.pdbx_description
1 polymer ?
#
loop_
_entity_poly.entity_id
_entity_poly.type
_entity_poly.pdbx_seq_one_letter_code
_entity_poly.pdbx_strand_id
1 'polypeptide(L)' 'MLTFKCAACGYEANADVNGARNILAAGHAVLACGGAVQSGRPMKQEPATARAAITQ' A
#
# COMPACT_ATOMS: atom_id res chain seq x y z
N MET A 1 -15.16 10.69 3.49
CA MET A 1 -14.22 10.24 4.53
C MET A 1 -14.72 8.89 5.03
N LEU A 2 -13.97 7.81 4.76
CA LEU A 2 -14.39 6.45 5.12
C LEU A 2 -13.85 6.09 6.50
N THR A 3 -14.67 5.49 7.36
CA THR A 3 -14.27 5.05 8.71
C THR A 3 -14.05 3.53 8.69
N PHE A 4 -12.95 3.09 9.27
CA PHE A 4 -12.68 1.69 9.60
C PHE A 4 -13.17 1.39 11.02
N LYS A 5 -13.86 0.27 11.20
CA LYS A 5 -14.20 -0.29 12.52
C LYS A 5 -13.76 -1.75 12.58
N CYS A 6 -12.91 -2.08 13.56
CA CYS A 6 -12.49 -3.46 13.79
C CYS A 6 -13.65 -4.29 14.35
N ALA A 7 -14.02 -5.38 13.67
CA ALA A 7 -15.08 -6.28 14.14
C ALA A 7 -14.72 -7.03 15.43
N ALA A 8 -13.42 -7.23 15.71
CA ALA A 8 -12.97 -7.99 16.88
C ALA A 8 -12.86 -7.14 18.16
N CYS A 9 -12.38 -5.90 18.06
CA CYS A 9 -12.10 -5.06 19.23
C CYS A 9 -12.81 -3.70 19.22
N GLY A 10 -13.57 -3.37 18.17
CA GLY A 10 -14.30 -2.11 18.07
C GLY A 10 -13.44 -0.87 17.82
N TYR A 11 -12.12 -1.02 17.59
CA TYR A 11 -11.25 0.10 17.24
C TYR A 11 -11.76 0.86 16.01
N GLU A 12 -11.89 2.19 16.12
CA GLU A 12 -12.34 3.07 15.05
C GLU A 12 -11.26 4.07 14.64
N ALA A 13 -11.09 4.26 13.34
CA ALA A 13 -10.19 5.24 12.76
C ALA A 13 -10.62 5.61 11.33
N ASN A 14 -10.05 6.68 10.78
CA ASN A 14 -10.12 6.89 9.33
C ASN A 14 -9.50 5.69 8.59
N ALA A 15 -10.18 5.21 7.53
CA ALA A 15 -9.80 4.01 6.81
C ALA A 15 -8.48 4.16 6.05
N ASP A 16 -8.21 5.31 5.44
CA ASP A 16 -6.97 5.58 4.70
C ASP A 16 -5.77 5.61 5.65
N VAL A 17 -5.93 6.27 6.80
CA VAL A 17 -4.91 6.32 7.87
C VAL A 17 -4.68 4.93 8.47
N ASN A 18 -5.73 4.13 8.64
CA ASN A 18 -5.60 2.74 9.09
C ASN A 18 -4.90 1.87 8.03
N GLY A 19 -5.22 2.08 6.75
CA GLY A 19 -4.56 1.42 5.63
C GLY A 19 -3.06 1.71 5.59
N ALA A 20 -2.66 2.97 5.72
CA ALA A 20 -1.24 3.36 5.76
C ALA A 20 -0.47 2.67 6.90
N ARG A 21 -1.08 2.58 8.09
CA ARG A 21 -0.49 1.89 9.26
C ARG A 21 -0.31 0.39 9.01
N ASN A 22 -1.29 -0.28 8.39
CA ASN A 22 -1.19 -1.70 8.05
C ASN A 22 -0.06 -1.98 7.06
N ILE A 23 0.11 -1.14 6.03
CA ILE A 23 1.20 -1.28 5.06
C ILE A 23 2.57 -1.11 5.74
N LEU A 24 2.73 -0.12 6.61
CA LEU A 24 3.96 0.08 7.38
C LEU A 24 4.28 -1.14 8.26
N ALA A 25 3.28 -1.65 8.99
CA ALA A 25 3.43 -2.82 9.84
C ALA A 25 3.83 -4.07 9.05
N ALA A 26 3.20 -4.30 7.89
CA ALA A 26 3.56 -5.41 7.00
C ALA A 26 5.01 -5.26 6.48
N GLY A 27 5.43 -4.05 6.11
CA GLY A 27 6.81 -3.77 5.69
C GLY A 27 7.83 -4.04 6.80
N HIS A 28 7.56 -3.60 8.03
CA HIS A 28 8.40 -3.91 9.19
C HIS A 28 8.48 -5.43 9.46
N ALA A 29 7.37 -6.16 9.31
CA ALA A 29 7.37 -7.61 9.46
C ALA A 29 8.24 -8.30 8.39
N VAL A 30 8.14 -7.88 7.13
CA VAL A 30 9.01 -8.38 6.04
C VAL A 30 10.48 -8.16 6.38
N LEU A 31 10.85 -6.96 6.82
CA LEU A 31 12.23 -6.63 7.21
C LEU A 31 12.71 -7.47 8.39
N ALA A 32 11.91 -7.61 9.44
CA ALA A 32 12.27 -8.40 10.62
C ALA A 32 12.44 -9.90 10.30
N CYS A 33 11.70 -10.42 9.34
CA CYS A 33 11.80 -11.79 8.86
C CYS A 33 12.94 -12.02 7.85
N GLY A 34 13.82 -11.04 7.62
CA GLY A 34 14.95 -11.14 6.69
C GLY A 34 14.57 -10.93 5.21
N GLY A 35 13.34 -10.48 4.94
CA GLY A 35 12.92 -10.06 3.61
C GLY A 35 13.61 -8.74 3.21
N ALA A 36 13.97 -8.64 1.93
CA ALA A 36 14.55 -7.41 1.39
C ALA A 36 13.47 -6.43 0.95
N VAL A 37 13.71 -5.13 1.15
CA VAL A 37 12.90 -4.08 0.52
C VAL A 37 13.17 -4.14 -0.98
N GLN A 38 12.16 -4.52 -1.76
CA GLN A 38 12.22 -4.32 -3.21
C GLN A 38 11.99 -2.83 -3.48
N SER A 39 13.09 -2.11 -3.73
CA SER A 39 13.07 -0.70 -4.17
C SER A 39 12.75 -0.54 -5.67
N GLY A 40 12.59 -1.65 -6.41
CA GLY A 40 12.20 -1.66 -7.82
C GLY A 40 10.70 -1.45 -8.04
N ARG A 41 10.28 -1.31 -9.31
CA ARG A 41 8.84 -1.26 -9.64
C ARG A 41 8.13 -2.50 -9.10
N PRO A 42 6.95 -2.36 -8.48
CA PRO A 42 6.12 -3.49 -8.11
C PRO A 42 5.86 -4.37 -9.33
N MET A 43 6.12 -5.67 -9.24
CA MET A 43 5.82 -6.62 -10.35
C MET A 43 4.33 -6.66 -10.71
N LYS A 44 3.45 -6.27 -9.79
CA LYS A 44 2.01 -6.04 -10.01
C LYS A 44 1.69 -4.55 -10.07
N GLN A 45 2.33 -3.80 -10.95
CA GLN A 45 1.82 -2.49 -11.38
C GLN A 45 1.09 -2.67 -12.70
N GLU A 46 -0.05 -2.01 -12.86
CA GLU A 46 -0.61 -1.85 -14.19
C GLU A 46 0.43 -1.13 -15.08
N PRO A 47 0.56 -1.50 -16.36
CA PRO A 47 1.43 -0.77 -17.27
C PRO A 47 1.01 0.70 -17.24
N ALA A 48 1.93 1.59 -16.84
CA ALA A 48 1.69 3.01 -16.97
C ALA A 48 1.49 3.27 -18.47
N THR A 49 0.25 3.55 -18.87
CA THR A 49 -0.11 3.76 -20.27
C THR A 49 0.88 4.76 -20.87
N ALA A 50 1.70 4.31 -21.81
CA ALA A 50 2.52 5.23 -22.58
C ALA A 50 1.54 6.17 -23.29
N ARG A 51 1.43 7.42 -22.82
CA ARG A 51 0.86 8.48 -23.66
C ARG A 51 1.79 8.56 -24.85
N ALA A 52 1.41 7.90 -25.94
CA ALA A 52 2.00 8.12 -27.24
C ALA A 52 1.96 9.64 -27.42
N ALA A 53 3.14 10.25 -27.44
CA ALA A 53 3.29 11.63 -27.85
C ALA A 53 2.73 11.68 -29.28
N ILE A 54 1.53 12.22 -29.41
CA ILE A 54 1.00 12.63 -30.70
C ILE A 54 1.81 13.87 -31.04
N THR A 55 2.95 13.65 -31.70
CA THR A 55 3.68 14.72 -32.38
C THR A 55 2.84 15.11 -33.58
N GLN A 56 2.48 16.39 -33.64
CA GLN A 56 2.15 17.07 -34.88
C GLN A 56 3.24 18.13 -35.11
#